data_AF-A0A7C5DU52-F1
#
_entry.id   AF-A0A7C5DU52-F1
#
_cell.length_a   1.000
_cell.length_b   1.000
_cell.length_c   1.000
_cell.angle_alpha   90.00
_cell.angle_beta   90.00
_cell.angle_gamma   90.00
#
_symmetry.space_group_name_H-M   'P 1'
#
loop_
_entity.id
_entity.type
_entity.pdbx_description
1 polymer ?
#
loop_
_entity_poly.entity_id
_entity_poly.type
_entity_poly.pdbx_seq_one_letter_code
_entity_poly.pdbx_strand_id
1 'polypeptide(L)'
;MENEKFNIKDSLKKLEEIINWFEKQKEMDIETGLRKVKEGAAIIKESRKKLKKLENEFEKVKEEIEEIDDFEGDDFREGQDLQ
;
A
#
# COMPACT_ATOMS: atom_id res chain seq x y z
N MET A 1 -16.09 5.96 -17.41
CA MET A 1 -16.33 5.14 -16.20
C MET A 1 -14.98 4.91 -15.58
N GLU A 2 -14.68 5.55 -14.44
CA GLU A 2 -13.39 5.37 -13.75
C GLU A 2 -13.21 3.90 -13.41
N ASN A 3 -12.22 3.27 -14.04
CA ASN A 3 -11.80 1.90 -13.78
C ASN A 3 -11.71 1.69 -12.27
N GLU A 4 -12.39 0.68 -11.75
CA GLU A 4 -12.38 0.25 -10.36
C GLU A 4 -10.94 0.26 -9.82
N LYS A 5 -10.58 1.34 -9.13
CA LYS A 5 -9.29 1.47 -8.45
C LYS A 5 -9.27 0.39 -7.39
N PHE A 6 -8.59 -0.72 -7.67
CA PHE A 6 -8.30 -1.79 -6.72
C PHE A 6 -8.06 -1.20 -5.32
N ASN A 7 -8.95 -1.48 -4.36
CA ASN A 7 -8.97 -0.85 -3.05
C ASN A 7 -8.49 -1.86 -1.99
N ILE A 8 -7.51 -1.49 -1.17
CA ILE A 8 -6.93 -2.36 -0.14
C ILE A 8 -8.01 -2.82 0.84
N LYS A 9 -8.94 -1.94 1.22
CA LYS A 9 -10.04 -2.27 2.14
C LYS A 9 -10.94 -3.37 1.58
N ASP A 10 -11.29 -3.27 0.30
CA ASP A 10 -12.15 -4.25 -0.36
C ASP A 10 -11.41 -5.57 -0.61
N SER A 11 -10.11 -5.50 -0.89
CA SER A 11 -9.24 -6.68 -0.99
C SER A 11 -9.15 -7.46 0.32
N LEU A 12 -9.03 -6.76 1.45
CA LEU A 12 -9.02 -7.40 2.77
C LEU A 12 -10.37 -8.06 3.08
N LYS A 13 -11.49 -7.39 2.78
CA LYS A 13 -12.83 -7.99 2.92
C LYS A 13 -12.98 -9.25 2.08
N LYS A 14 -12.54 -9.23 0.82
CA LYS A 14 -12.59 -10.41 -0.05
C LYS A 14 -11.72 -11.56 0.48
N LEU A 15 -10.57 -11.27 1.09
CA LEU A 15 -9.75 -12.28 1.75
C LEU A 15 -10.47 -12.88 2.97
N GLU A 16 -11.10 -12.05 3.80
CA GLU A 16 -11.95 -12.51 4.91
C GLU A 16 -13.11 -13.40 4.42
N GLU A 17 -13.77 -13.02 3.32
CA GLU A 17 -14.83 -13.83 2.71
C GLU A 17 -14.32 -15.20 2.25
N ILE A 18 -13.11 -15.27 1.67
CA ILE A 18 -12.48 -16.53 1.29
C ILE A 18 -12.19 -17.39 2.53
N ILE A 19 -11.63 -16.81 3.59
CA ILE A 19 -11.34 -17.53 4.85
C ILE A 19 -12.65 -18.05 5.45
N ASN A 20 -13.64 -17.18 5.60
CA ASN A 20 -14.96 -17.54 6.12
C ASN A 20 -15.64 -18.62 5.28
N TRP A 21 -15.42 -18.62 3.96
CA TRP A 21 -15.93 -19.68 3.09
C TRP A 21 -15.27 -21.02 3.44
N PHE A 22 -13.94 -21.06 3.60
CA PHE A 22 -13.20 -22.27 3.99
C PHE A 22 -13.65 -22.82 5.34
N GLU A 23 -13.82 -21.96 6.35
CA GLU A 23 -14.22 -22.36 7.70
C GLU A 23 -15.63 -22.96 7.76
N LYS A 24 -16.52 -22.57 6.84
CA LYS A 24 -17.90 -23.09 6.76
C LYS A 24 -18.00 -24.45 6.06
N GLN A 25 -16.93 -24.93 5.41
CA GLN A 25 -16.99 -26.19 4.67
C GLN A 25 -16.84 -27.38 5.63
N LYS A 26 -17.90 -28.19 5.74
CA LYS A 26 -17.87 -29.45 6.51
C LYS A 26 -17.19 -30.59 5.74
N GLU A 27 -17.39 -30.61 4.42
CA GLU A 27 -16.67 -31.46 3.48
C GLU A 27 -16.23 -30.56 2.32
N MET A 28 -14.94 -30.61 1.98
CA MET A 28 -14.34 -29.66 1.05
C MET A 28 -14.17 -30.27 -0.33
N ASP A 29 -14.76 -29.64 -1.32
CA ASP A 29 -14.44 -29.88 -2.73
C ASP A 29 -13.06 -29.30 -3.06
N ILE A 30 -12.13 -30.17 -3.47
CA ILE A 30 -10.73 -29.81 -3.70
C ILE A 30 -10.59 -28.84 -4.87
N GLU A 31 -11.40 -29.00 -5.92
CA GLU A 31 -11.32 -28.14 -7.11
C GLU A 31 -11.75 -26.70 -6.77
N THR A 32 -12.85 -26.55 -6.04
CA THR A 32 -13.32 -25.26 -5.55
C THR A 32 -12.35 -24.65 -4.54
N GLY A 33 -11.80 -25.45 -3.63
CA GLY A 33 -10.76 -25.02 -2.70
C GLY A 33 -9.54 -24.46 -3.43
N LEU A 34 -9.03 -25.18 -4.45
CA LEU A 34 -7.89 -24.71 -5.25
C LEU A 34 -8.20 -23.40 -5.98
N ARG A 35 -9.43 -23.23 -6.50
CA ARG A 35 -9.85 -21.98 -7.12
C ARG A 35 -9.86 -20.81 -6.13
N LYS A 36 -10.36 -21.03 -4.90
CA LYS A 36 -10.39 -20.00 -3.83
C LYS A 36 -9.00 -19.62 -3.35
N VAL A 37 -8.07 -20.58 -3.25
CA VAL A 37 -6.66 -20.30 -2.97
C VAL A 37 -6.03 -19.42 -4.07
N LYS A 38 -6.26 -19.75 -5.35
CA LYS A 38 -5.76 -18.96 -6.48
C LYS A 38 -6.32 -17.53 -6.46
N GLU A 39 -7.60 -17.38 -6.16
CA GLU A 39 -8.26 -16.09 -5.99
C GLU A 39 -7.60 -15.26 -4.87
N GLY A 40 -7.40 -15.86 -3.70
CA GLY A 40 -6.71 -15.22 -2.57
C GLY A 40 -5.28 -14.81 -2.91
N ALA A 41 -4.53 -15.69 -3.59
CA ALA A 41 -3.16 -15.40 -4.03
C ALA A 41 -3.09 -14.18 -4.98
N ALA A 42 -4.05 -14.06 -5.91
CA ALA A 42 -4.14 -12.92 -6.81
C ALA A 42 -4.43 -11.62 -6.04
N ILE A 43 -5.36 -11.65 -5.09
CA ILE A 43 -5.70 -10.49 -4.24
C ILE A 43 -4.48 -10.04 -3.43
N ILE A 44 -3.75 -10.97 -2.82
CA ILE A 44 -2.53 -10.67 -2.05
C ILE A 44 -1.47 -10.03 -2.94
N LYS A 45 -1.26 -10.56 -4.15
CA LYS A 45 -0.27 -10.05 -5.10
C LYS A 45 -0.55 -8.58 -5.47
N GLU A 46 -1.79 -8.27 -5.84
CA GLU A 46 -2.17 -6.89 -6.19
C GLU A 46 -2.14 -5.96 -4.96
N SER A 47 -2.50 -6.46 -3.78
CA SER A 47 -2.41 -5.70 -2.52
C SER A 47 -0.97 -5.30 -2.21
N ARG A 48 -0.02 -6.24 -2.32
CA ARG A 48 1.41 -5.96 -2.12
C ARG A 48 1.93 -4.92 -3.11
N LYS A 49 1.54 -5.02 -4.39
CA LYS A 49 1.93 -4.05 -5.42
C LYS A 49 1.44 -2.64 -5.08
N LYS A 50 0.18 -2.51 -4.63
CA LYS A 50 -0.38 -1.21 -4.23
C LYS A 50 0.27 -0.64 -2.97
N LEU A 51 0.53 -1.47 -1.97
CA LEU A 51 1.23 -1.05 -0.75
C LEU A 51 2.63 -0.54 -1.07
N LYS A 52 3.39 -1.23 -1.92
CA LYS A 52 4.72 -0.77 -2.35
C LYS A 52 4.66 0.57 -3.07
N LYS A 53 3.64 0.79 -3.91
CA LYS A 53 3.46 2.08 -4.57
C LYS A 53 3.22 3.18 -3.55
N LEU A 54 2.40 2.92 -2.55
CA LEU A 54 2.08 3.88 -1.49
C LEU A 54 3.31 4.19 -0.62
N GLU A 55 4.10 3.17 -0.26
CA GLU A 55 5.37 3.32 0.45
C GLU A 55 6.34 4.24 -0.31
N ASN A 56 6.49 4.03 -1.62
CA ASN A 56 7.32 4.91 -2.45
C ASN A 56 6.79 6.36 -2.52
N GLU A 57 5.47 6.57 -2.46
CA GLU A 57 4.88 7.91 -2.43
C GLU A 57 5.14 8.59 -1.07
N PHE A 58 5.09 7.84 0.04
CA PHE A 58 5.46 8.35 1.36
C PHE A 58 6.94 8.74 1.45
N GLU A 59 7.85 7.95 0.88
CA GLU A 59 9.28 8.29 0.92
C GLU A 59 9.57 9.60 0.18
N LYS A 60 8.92 9.84 -0.97
CA LYS A 60 9.04 11.11 -1.69
C LYS A 60 8.54 12.30 -0.90
N VAL A 61 7.39 12.16 -0.24
CA VAL A 61 6.84 13.23 0.60
C VAL A 61 7.79 13.53 1.76
N LYS A 62 8.46 12.50 2.31
CA LYS A 62 9.48 12.70 3.34
C LYS A 62 10.71 13.44 2.81
N GLU A 63 11.23 13.05 1.65
CA GLU A 63 12.33 13.77 0.97
C GLU A 63 11.97 15.24 0.70
N GLU A 64 10.76 15.51 0.20
CA GLU A 64 10.27 16.88 -0.05
C GLU A 64 10.21 17.73 1.24
N ILE A 65 9.83 17.12 2.37
CA ILE A 65 9.80 17.81 3.67
C ILE A 65 11.23 18.09 4.16
N GLU A 66 12.14 17.13 4.05
CA GLU A 66 13.55 17.30 4.44
C GLU A 66 14.24 18.38 3.58
N GLU A 67 14.00 18.43 2.26
CA GLU A 67 14.51 19.49 1.39
C GLU A 67 14.00 20.89 1.75
N ILE A 68 12.75 21.01 2.22
CA ILE A 68 12.20 22.29 2.69
C ILE A 68 12.88 22.74 3.98
N ASP A 69 13.08 21.83 4.94
CA ASP A 69 13.73 22.13 6.22
C ASP A 69 15.20 22.56 6.02
N ASP A 70 15.90 21.99 5.03
CA ASP A 70 17.28 22.37 4.69
C ASP A 70 17.37 23.75 3.99
N PHE A 71 16.32 24.22 3.33
CA PHE A 71 16.30 25.51 2.61
C PHE A 71 16.13 26.73 3.54
N GLU A 72 15.53 26.56 4.72
CA GLU A 72 15.36 27.64 5.71
C GLU A 72 16.64 27.91 6.55
N GLY A 73 17.70 27.12 6.37
CA GLY A 73 18.92 27.17 7.19
C GLY A 73 20.06 28.07 6.71
N ASP A 74 20.11 28.46 5.43
CA ASP A 74 21.29 29.09 4.82
C ASP A 74 21.18 30.60 4.53
N ASP A 75 19.99 31.21 4.61
CA ASP A 75 19.79 32.61 4.19
C ASP A 75 20.17 33.68 5.25
N PHE A 76 20.74 33.28 6.40
CA PHE A 76 21.02 34.18 7.55
C PHE A 76 22.50 34.45 7.88
N ARG A 77 23.48 34.01 7.06
CA ARG A 77 24.91 34.03 7.46
C ARG A 77 25.86 35.04 6.79
N GLU A 78 25.44 35.90 5.87
CA GLU A 78 26.38 36.83 5.18
C GLU A 78 26.38 38.29 5.68
N GLY A 79 25.79 38.60 6.84
CA GLY A 79 25.62 40.00 7.30
C GLY A 79 26.53 40.51 8.43
N GLN A 80 27.37 39.68 9.05
CA GLN A 80 28.10 40.08 10.27
C GLN A 80 29.61 39.82 10.20
N ASP A 81 30.26 40.25 9.13
CA ASP A 81 31.73 40.36 9.08
C ASP A 81 32.16 41.63 8.31
N LEU A 82 31.71 42.80 8.77
CA LEU A 82 32.32 44.09 8.41
C LEU A 82 32.68 44.84 9.70
N GLN A 83 33.89 44.58 10.18
CA GLN A 83 34.64 45.42 11.12
C GLN A 83 35.24 46.64 10.41
#